data_AF-A0AAX4JA30-F1
#
_entry.id   AF-A0AAX4JA30-F1
#
_cell.length_a   1.000
_cell.length_b   1.000
_cell.length_c   1.000
_cell.angle_alpha   90.00
_cell.angle_beta   90.00
_cell.angle_gamma   90.00
#
_symmetry.space_group_name_H-M   'P 1'
#
loop_
_entity.id
_entity.type
_entity.pdbx_description
1 polymer ?
#
loop_
_entity_poly.entity_id
_entity_poly.type
_entity_poly.pdbx_seq_one_letter_code
_entity_poly.pdbx_strand_id
1 'polypeptide(L)'
;MIPRILTMIAFAKLDVSDEMYIAIQNQKMGKIPEAQKFYDTNYHQYSKAEAFFTKHIEFLLWIGDYDSILKKYGHLNIPLITKTKECISIINSRDYRKISKLIDISPFSSVVIKACIKAALIDKNFTNVFNLINKGKNYWADDNDFLRYEAQYFCINGNYEIGAEKLEDLGFYKLANELKKAFEKFNELSKLNNNKQKYNQLRELYNKVNMNTFSDNFSPSIFSKLLDEILYKYVSLGITLELSDMVSSAKILYKNRNDEESRYFYIMSLLNSKQTESANNLLNNKKFSNQQYELRIKNKLEKIEEEKKQEKKRKQEQERQRKQRYVPSTNKAGTDFLGYYKLIGVNKNMDQKQIKKTYVKLIAKNERAAKTEKQKEEWEEKHAKINKAYQVLSNANKKEMYDKGVDPDSPEAQQGAHYQHHEQQEFKGFDDFGPFAEFFGGFGGHRGPFRQSRRTQYFYYN
;
A
#
# COMPACT_ATOMS: atom_id res chain seq x y z
N MET A 1 6.19 3.96 -65.10
CA MET A 1 6.43 3.21 -66.35
C MET A 1 7.41 2.04 -66.17
N ILE A 2 8.51 2.22 -65.43
CA ILE A 2 9.57 1.20 -65.22
C ILE A 2 9.10 -0.12 -64.55
N PRO A 3 8.20 -0.12 -63.52
CA PRO A 3 7.74 -1.37 -62.90
C PRO A 3 6.92 -2.23 -63.85
N ARG A 4 6.13 -1.61 -64.73
CA ARG A 4 5.24 -2.29 -65.68
C ARG A 4 6.04 -3.11 -66.70
N ILE A 5 7.16 -2.57 -67.15
CA ILE A 5 8.03 -3.20 -68.15
C ILE A 5 8.80 -4.38 -67.56
N LEU A 6 9.37 -4.23 -66.35
CA LEU A 6 10.06 -5.33 -65.64
C LEU A 6 9.12 -6.49 -65.29
N THR A 7 7.90 -6.17 -64.86
CA THR A 7 6.83 -7.15 -64.59
C THR A 7 6.47 -7.90 -65.88
N MET A 8 6.17 -7.20 -66.98
CA MET A 8 5.83 -7.84 -68.25
C MET A 8 6.97 -8.67 -68.86
N ILE A 9 8.24 -8.24 -68.74
CA ILE A 9 9.40 -8.98 -69.27
C ILE A 9 9.62 -10.32 -68.53
N ALA A 10 9.38 -10.38 -67.22
CA ALA A 10 9.42 -11.64 -66.46
C ALA A 10 8.26 -12.60 -66.83
N PHE A 11 7.13 -12.05 -67.29
CA PHE A 11 5.90 -12.79 -67.60
C PHE A 11 5.67 -13.09 -69.09
N ALA A 12 6.48 -12.53 -70.00
CA ALA A 12 6.32 -12.67 -71.45
C ALA A 12 6.43 -14.12 -71.99
N LYS A 13 6.74 -15.10 -71.13
CA LYS A 13 6.76 -16.54 -71.46
C LYS A 13 5.46 -17.27 -71.11
N LEU A 14 4.44 -16.59 -70.59
CA LEU A 14 3.11 -17.13 -70.30
C LEU A 14 2.06 -16.41 -71.14
N ASP A 15 1.19 -17.16 -71.81
CA ASP A 15 0.06 -16.61 -72.60
C ASP A 15 -0.98 -15.85 -71.74
N VAL A 16 -0.78 -15.78 -70.41
CA VAL A 16 -1.66 -15.17 -69.41
C VAL A 16 -1.05 -13.96 -68.70
N SER A 17 0.03 -13.37 -69.21
CA SER A 17 0.74 -12.26 -68.54
C SER A 17 -0.14 -11.07 -68.19
N ASP A 18 -1.08 -10.71 -69.07
CA ASP A 18 -1.99 -9.58 -68.89
C ASP A 18 -3.09 -9.89 -67.86
N GLU A 19 -3.68 -11.08 -67.94
CA GLU A 19 -4.69 -11.54 -66.97
C GLU A 19 -4.10 -11.67 -65.57
N MET A 20 -2.85 -12.15 -65.48
CA MET A 20 -2.12 -12.26 -64.22
C MET A 20 -1.83 -10.89 -63.62
N TYR A 21 -1.48 -9.90 -64.44
CA TYR A 21 -1.34 -8.52 -63.98
C TYR A 21 -2.67 -7.97 -63.43
N ILE A 22 -3.78 -8.21 -64.12
CA ILE A 22 -5.13 -7.81 -63.66
C ILE A 22 -5.46 -8.48 -62.31
N ALA A 23 -5.15 -9.77 -62.15
CA ALA A 23 -5.35 -10.47 -60.89
C ALA A 23 -4.55 -9.84 -59.74
N ILE A 24 -3.29 -9.45 -59.99
CA ILE A 24 -2.46 -8.73 -59.00
C ILE A 24 -3.04 -7.35 -58.66
N GLN A 25 -3.62 -6.63 -59.63
CA GLN A 25 -4.29 -5.36 -59.34
C GLN A 25 -5.58 -5.56 -58.55
N ASN A 26 -6.38 -6.57 -58.91
CA ASN A 26 -7.57 -6.95 -58.16
C ASN A 26 -7.23 -7.32 -56.71
N GLN A 27 -6.15 -8.09 -56.51
CA GLN A 27 -5.57 -8.33 -55.20
C GLN A 27 -5.29 -7.00 -54.49
N LYS A 28 -4.48 -6.11 -55.06
CA LYS A 28 -4.16 -4.81 -54.43
C LYS A 28 -5.39 -3.93 -54.11
N MET A 29 -6.46 -4.03 -54.90
CA MET A 29 -7.72 -3.32 -54.69
C MET A 29 -8.65 -4.01 -53.68
N GLY A 30 -8.28 -5.17 -53.13
CA GLY A 30 -9.12 -5.94 -52.19
C GLY A 30 -10.25 -6.72 -52.87
N LYS A 31 -10.21 -6.90 -54.19
CA LYS A 31 -11.13 -7.70 -55.00
C LYS A 31 -10.71 -9.17 -54.99
N ILE A 32 -10.84 -9.79 -53.81
CA ILE A 32 -10.35 -11.14 -53.52
C ILE A 32 -11.01 -12.19 -54.43
N PRO A 33 -12.35 -12.23 -54.59
CA PRO A 33 -13.00 -13.25 -55.41
C PRO A 33 -12.53 -13.24 -56.87
N GLU A 34 -12.32 -12.06 -57.45
CA GLU A 34 -11.85 -11.90 -58.82
C GLU A 34 -10.40 -12.34 -58.99
N ALA A 35 -9.53 -12.03 -58.02
CA ALA A 35 -8.16 -12.53 -58.00
C ALA A 35 -8.10 -14.06 -57.82
N GLN A 36 -8.93 -14.61 -56.92
CA GLN A 36 -9.01 -16.05 -56.67
C GLN A 36 -9.47 -16.81 -57.91
N LYS A 37 -10.54 -16.33 -58.57
CA LYS A 37 -11.07 -16.92 -59.80
C LYS A 37 -10.01 -17.07 -60.88
N PHE A 38 -9.14 -16.06 -61.04
CA PHE A 38 -8.02 -16.12 -61.99
C PHE A 38 -7.09 -17.30 -61.67
N TYR A 39 -6.62 -17.42 -60.43
CA TYR A 39 -5.70 -18.49 -60.02
C TYR A 39 -6.34 -19.87 -60.14
N ASP A 40 -7.60 -20.02 -59.73
CA ASP A 40 -8.32 -21.30 -59.81
C ASP A 40 -8.51 -21.76 -61.26
N THR A 41 -8.91 -20.84 -62.16
CA THR A 41 -9.12 -21.14 -63.59
C THR A 41 -7.82 -21.58 -64.27
N ASN A 42 -6.71 -20.92 -63.93
CA ASN A 42 -5.42 -21.10 -64.60
C ASN A 42 -4.50 -22.15 -63.93
N TYR A 43 -4.90 -22.69 -62.77
CA TYR A 43 -4.06 -23.58 -61.97
C TYR A 43 -3.63 -24.84 -62.73
N HIS A 44 -4.58 -25.54 -63.38
CA HIS A 44 -4.28 -26.80 -64.06
C HIS A 44 -3.27 -26.64 -65.20
N GLN A 45 -3.33 -25.51 -65.91
CA GLN A 45 -2.47 -25.24 -67.05
C GLN A 45 -1.08 -24.74 -66.63
N TYR A 46 -0.99 -23.88 -65.61
CA TYR A 46 0.24 -23.14 -65.30
C TYR A 46 0.86 -23.46 -63.94
N SER A 47 0.32 -24.42 -63.17
CA SER A 47 0.81 -24.76 -61.82
C SER A 47 2.30 -25.08 -61.70
N LYS A 48 2.94 -25.56 -62.77
CA LYS A 48 4.38 -25.88 -62.82
C LYS A 48 5.27 -24.69 -63.18
N ALA A 49 4.70 -23.61 -63.72
CA ALA A 49 5.47 -22.43 -64.10
C ALA A 49 5.85 -21.61 -62.86
N GLU A 50 7.13 -21.30 -62.71
CA GLU A 50 7.67 -20.59 -61.54
C GLU A 50 7.01 -19.24 -61.29
N ALA A 51 6.86 -18.45 -62.36
CA ALA A 51 6.16 -17.18 -62.32
C ALA A 51 4.74 -17.33 -61.76
N PHE A 52 3.99 -18.35 -62.21
CA PHE A 52 2.62 -18.60 -61.79
C PHE A 52 2.54 -19.07 -60.34
N PHE A 53 3.23 -20.15 -59.97
CA PHE A 53 3.12 -20.68 -58.61
C PHE A 53 3.64 -19.70 -57.57
N THR A 54 4.64 -18.87 -57.89
CA THR A 54 5.16 -17.86 -56.96
C THR A 54 4.06 -16.86 -56.61
N LYS A 55 3.36 -16.31 -57.60
CA LYS A 55 2.27 -15.35 -57.37
C LYS A 55 1.03 -15.99 -56.78
N HIS A 56 0.73 -17.23 -57.13
CA HIS A 56 -0.34 -17.96 -56.49
C HIS A 56 -0.05 -18.19 -55.00
N ILE A 57 1.18 -18.59 -54.62
CA ILE A 57 1.59 -18.73 -53.22
C ILE A 57 1.52 -17.38 -52.50
N GLU A 58 2.00 -16.29 -53.10
CA GLU A 58 1.88 -14.94 -52.54
C GLU A 58 0.41 -14.56 -52.30
N PHE A 59 -0.48 -14.84 -53.26
CA PHE A 59 -1.91 -14.60 -53.13
C PHE A 59 -2.54 -15.43 -52.01
N LEU A 60 -2.26 -16.74 -51.96
CA LEU A 60 -2.76 -17.63 -50.91
C LEU A 60 -2.25 -17.21 -49.53
N LEU A 61 -0.99 -16.77 -49.43
CA LEU A 61 -0.43 -16.19 -48.19
C LEU A 61 -1.21 -14.95 -47.77
N TRP A 62 -1.53 -14.09 -48.74
CA TRP A 62 -2.19 -12.82 -48.50
C TRP A 62 -3.61 -12.97 -47.93
N ILE A 63 -4.34 -13.99 -48.38
CA ILE A 63 -5.65 -14.39 -47.83
C ILE A 63 -5.54 -15.36 -46.64
N GLY A 64 -4.33 -15.83 -46.33
CA GLY A 64 -4.05 -16.75 -45.23
C GLY A 64 -4.56 -18.17 -45.42
N ASP A 65 -4.67 -18.64 -46.67
CA ASP A 65 -4.97 -20.05 -46.98
C ASP A 65 -3.67 -20.86 -46.99
N TYR A 66 -3.09 -21.01 -45.79
CA TYR A 66 -1.80 -21.67 -45.63
C TYR A 66 -1.85 -23.17 -45.94
N ASP A 67 -2.99 -23.81 -45.71
CA ASP A 67 -3.19 -25.24 -45.93
C ASP A 67 -3.17 -25.56 -47.42
N SER A 68 -3.85 -24.77 -48.26
CA SER A 68 -3.76 -24.91 -49.71
C SER A 68 -2.33 -24.74 -50.23
N ILE A 69 -1.54 -23.85 -49.65
CA ILE A 69 -0.14 -23.68 -50.03
C ILE A 69 0.64 -24.95 -49.75
N LEU A 70 0.55 -25.49 -48.53
CA LEU A 70 1.30 -26.71 -48.18
C LEU A 70 0.83 -27.91 -48.99
N LYS A 71 -0.48 -28.04 -49.23
CA LYS A 71 -1.06 -29.13 -50.02
C LYS A 71 -0.61 -29.07 -51.49
N LYS A 72 -0.64 -27.89 -52.11
CA LYS A 72 -0.33 -27.72 -53.54
C LYS A 72 1.19 -27.62 -53.80
N TYR A 73 1.93 -26.99 -52.89
CA TYR A 73 3.30 -26.54 -53.14
C TYR A 73 4.31 -26.92 -52.05
N GLY A 74 3.90 -27.64 -51.00
CA GLY A 74 4.77 -27.97 -49.86
C GLY A 74 6.00 -28.82 -50.18
N HIS A 75 6.02 -29.47 -51.35
CA HIS A 75 7.16 -30.22 -51.87
C HIS A 75 8.27 -29.32 -52.45
N LEU A 76 7.97 -28.04 -52.74
CA LEU A 76 8.95 -27.09 -53.27
C LEU A 76 9.88 -26.59 -52.16
N ASN A 77 11.19 -26.57 -52.44
CA ASN A 77 12.19 -26.02 -51.53
C ASN A 77 12.47 -24.55 -51.85
N ILE A 78 11.50 -23.67 -51.57
CA ILE A 78 11.58 -22.23 -51.84
C ILE A 78 11.29 -21.39 -50.57
N PRO A 79 11.83 -20.16 -50.46
CA PRO A 79 11.67 -19.32 -49.27
C PRO A 79 10.22 -19.07 -48.86
N LEU A 80 9.30 -18.98 -49.82
CA LEU A 80 7.87 -18.76 -49.56
C LEU A 80 7.24 -19.91 -48.76
N ILE A 81 7.64 -21.16 -49.00
CA ILE A 81 7.11 -22.33 -48.27
C ILE A 81 7.62 -22.33 -46.83
N THR A 82 8.89 -21.95 -46.61
CA THR A 82 9.44 -21.75 -45.28
C THR A 82 8.66 -20.69 -44.52
N LYS A 83 8.40 -19.53 -45.16
CA LYS A 83 7.58 -18.45 -44.59
C LYS A 83 6.16 -18.91 -44.26
N THR A 84 5.53 -19.73 -45.11
CA THR A 84 4.21 -20.33 -44.83
C THR A 84 4.23 -21.18 -43.55
N LYS A 85 5.26 -22.04 -43.39
CA LYS A 85 5.41 -22.89 -42.19
C LYS A 85 5.62 -22.04 -40.93
N GLU A 86 6.36 -20.94 -41.02
CA GLU A 86 6.52 -19.99 -39.92
C GLU A 86 5.19 -19.33 -39.53
N CYS A 87 4.40 -18.86 -40.50
CA CYS A 87 3.06 -18.30 -40.24
C CYS A 87 2.16 -19.31 -39.52
N ILE A 88 2.13 -20.57 -39.98
CA ILE A 88 1.37 -21.65 -39.33
C ILE A 88 1.86 -21.87 -37.90
N SER A 89 3.17 -21.91 -37.68
CA SER A 89 3.74 -22.05 -36.33
C SER A 89 3.30 -20.91 -35.39
N ILE A 90 3.25 -19.68 -35.90
CA ILE A 90 2.77 -18.51 -35.13
C ILE A 90 1.28 -18.65 -34.82
N ILE A 91 0.46 -19.06 -35.79
CA ILE A 91 -0.98 -19.27 -35.61
C ILE A 91 -1.26 -20.37 -34.58
N ASN A 92 -0.53 -21.48 -34.66
CA ASN A 92 -0.66 -22.60 -33.74
C ASN A 92 -0.23 -22.26 -32.31
N SER A 93 0.57 -21.20 -32.11
CA SER A 93 0.93 -20.72 -30.78
C SER A 93 -0.25 -20.10 -30.03
N ARG A 94 -1.37 -19.79 -30.72
CA ARG A 94 -2.58 -19.13 -30.17
C ARG A 94 -2.32 -17.80 -29.47
N ASP A 95 -1.16 -17.20 -29.69
CA ASP A 95 -0.77 -15.90 -29.14
C ASP A 95 -1.24 -14.81 -30.10
N TYR A 96 -2.37 -14.20 -29.77
CA TYR A 96 -2.98 -13.17 -30.63
C TYR A 96 -2.07 -11.96 -30.86
N ARG A 97 -1.12 -11.65 -29.97
CA ARG A 97 -0.15 -10.55 -30.19
C ARG A 97 0.92 -10.92 -31.20
N LYS A 98 1.28 -12.20 -31.30
CA LYS A 98 2.19 -12.68 -32.35
C LYS A 98 1.44 -12.82 -33.67
N ILE A 99 0.23 -13.37 -33.64
CA ILE A 99 -0.60 -13.56 -34.83
C ILE A 99 -0.97 -12.22 -35.46
N SER A 100 -1.29 -11.19 -34.66
CA SER A 100 -1.65 -9.87 -35.20
C SER A 100 -0.53 -9.20 -36.00
N LYS A 101 0.74 -9.56 -35.75
CA LYS A 101 1.89 -9.08 -36.53
C LYS A 101 1.94 -9.67 -37.94
N LEU A 102 1.19 -10.73 -38.21
CA LEU A 102 1.07 -11.30 -39.55
C LEU A 102 0.20 -10.45 -40.48
N ILE A 103 -0.40 -9.35 -40.01
CA ILE A 103 -1.29 -8.51 -40.82
C ILE A 103 -0.59 -7.96 -42.09
N ASP A 104 0.71 -7.70 -42.04
CA ASP A 104 1.48 -7.23 -43.19
C ASP A 104 1.70 -8.32 -44.25
N ILE A 105 1.71 -9.59 -43.81
CA ILE A 105 1.90 -10.76 -44.67
C ILE A 105 0.55 -11.26 -45.20
N SER A 106 -0.44 -11.31 -44.32
CA SER A 106 -1.75 -11.94 -44.53
C SER A 106 -2.90 -11.02 -44.12
N PRO A 107 -3.03 -9.84 -44.76
CA PRO A 107 -4.01 -8.82 -44.39
C PRO A 107 -5.47 -9.24 -44.60
N PHE A 108 -5.71 -10.31 -45.35
CA PHE A 108 -7.04 -10.87 -45.60
C PHE A 108 -7.17 -12.28 -45.02
N SER A 109 -6.38 -12.63 -44.00
CA SER A 109 -6.62 -13.85 -43.24
C SER A 109 -7.65 -13.60 -42.14
N SER A 110 -8.75 -14.34 -42.13
CA SER A 110 -9.77 -14.26 -41.07
C SER A 110 -9.13 -14.45 -39.68
N VAL A 111 -8.28 -15.47 -39.52
CA VAL A 111 -7.58 -15.75 -38.26
C VAL A 111 -6.70 -14.57 -37.80
N VAL A 112 -5.97 -13.95 -38.72
CA VAL A 112 -5.11 -12.80 -38.42
C VAL A 112 -5.94 -11.58 -38.04
N ILE A 113 -6.99 -11.28 -38.79
CA ILE A 113 -7.88 -10.13 -38.50
C ILE A 113 -8.55 -10.31 -37.14
N LYS A 114 -9.06 -11.50 -36.82
CA LYS A 114 -9.62 -11.81 -35.48
C LYS A 114 -8.60 -11.59 -34.37
N ALA A 115 -7.34 -11.97 -34.59
CA ALA A 115 -6.25 -11.71 -33.64
C ALA A 115 -5.94 -10.19 -33.51
N CYS A 116 -5.95 -9.45 -34.61
CA CYS A 116 -5.81 -7.99 -34.60
C CYS A 116 -6.95 -7.31 -33.84
N ILE A 117 -8.20 -7.75 -34.01
CA ILE A 117 -9.36 -7.25 -33.26
C ILE A 117 -9.14 -7.48 -31.76
N LYS A 118 -8.78 -8.70 -31.36
CA LYS A 118 -8.48 -9.03 -29.95
C LYS A 118 -7.36 -8.17 -29.36
N ALA A 119 -6.27 -7.99 -30.10
CA ALA A 119 -5.17 -7.12 -29.67
C ALA A 119 -5.64 -5.66 -29.49
N ALA A 120 -6.36 -5.13 -30.48
CA ALA A 120 -6.85 -3.75 -30.46
C ALA A 120 -7.90 -3.49 -29.36
N LEU A 121 -8.75 -4.48 -29.03
CA LEU A 121 -9.67 -4.42 -27.89
C LEU A 121 -8.92 -4.28 -26.56
N ILE A 122 -7.85 -5.06 -26.37
CA ILE A 122 -7.02 -5.03 -25.15
C ILE A 122 -6.27 -3.70 -25.04
N ASP A 123 -5.74 -3.22 -26.16
CA ASP A 123 -5.03 -1.95 -26.22
C ASP A 123 -5.99 -0.73 -26.25
N LYS A 124 -7.31 -0.96 -26.18
CA LYS A 124 -8.38 0.06 -26.17
C LYS A 124 -8.36 0.99 -27.40
N ASN A 125 -7.92 0.49 -28.55
CA ASN A 125 -7.93 1.22 -29.82
C ASN A 125 -9.26 0.96 -30.59
N PHE A 126 -10.33 1.59 -30.12
CA PHE A 126 -11.70 1.35 -30.59
C PHE A 126 -11.92 1.71 -32.08
N THR A 127 -11.25 2.74 -32.59
CA THR A 127 -11.31 3.09 -34.02
C THR A 127 -10.78 1.95 -34.89
N ASN A 128 -9.64 1.37 -34.51
CA ASN A 128 -9.08 0.23 -35.24
C ASN A 128 -9.96 -1.03 -35.12
N VAL A 129 -10.51 -1.29 -33.93
CA VAL A 129 -11.46 -2.40 -33.71
C VAL A 129 -12.64 -2.30 -34.67
N PHE A 130 -13.29 -1.13 -34.75
CA PHE A 130 -14.44 -0.93 -35.63
C PHE A 130 -14.10 -1.17 -37.11
N ASN A 131 -12.97 -0.62 -37.57
CA ASN A 131 -12.52 -0.79 -38.95
C ASN A 131 -12.24 -2.26 -39.29
N LEU A 132 -11.59 -3.00 -38.40
CA LEU A 132 -11.28 -4.42 -38.59
C LEU A 132 -12.53 -5.30 -38.55
N ILE A 133 -13.50 -5.01 -37.68
CA ILE A 133 -14.78 -5.73 -37.62
C ILE A 133 -15.55 -5.54 -38.93
N ASN A 134 -15.66 -4.30 -39.42
CA ASN A 134 -16.34 -4.03 -40.69
C ASN A 134 -15.65 -4.70 -41.87
N LYS A 135 -14.31 -4.65 -41.91
CA LYS A 135 -13.53 -5.43 -42.88
C LYS A 135 -13.88 -6.92 -42.77
N GLY A 136 -13.89 -7.46 -41.57
CA GLY A 136 -14.26 -8.85 -41.29
C GLY A 136 -15.62 -9.24 -41.86
N LYS A 137 -16.66 -8.48 -41.49
CA LYS A 137 -18.04 -8.71 -41.95
C LYS A 137 -18.19 -8.61 -43.47
N ASN A 138 -17.45 -7.71 -44.12
CA ASN A 138 -17.52 -7.54 -45.57
C ASN A 138 -16.94 -8.73 -46.34
N TYR A 139 -15.88 -9.37 -45.80
CA TYR A 139 -15.18 -10.48 -46.48
C TYR A 139 -15.60 -11.87 -46.00
N TRP A 140 -16.09 -12.00 -44.77
CA TRP A 140 -16.52 -13.25 -44.15
C TRP A 140 -17.90 -13.09 -43.52
N ALA A 141 -18.93 -12.85 -44.34
CA ALA A 141 -20.29 -12.60 -43.88
C ALA A 141 -20.87 -13.77 -43.05
N ASP A 142 -20.48 -15.02 -43.37
CA ASP A 142 -20.95 -16.23 -42.68
C ASP A 142 -20.21 -16.51 -41.35
N ASP A 143 -19.16 -15.74 -41.05
CA ASP A 143 -18.32 -15.95 -39.88
C ASP A 143 -18.85 -15.14 -38.68
N ASN A 144 -19.68 -15.81 -37.88
CA ASN A 144 -20.34 -15.23 -36.70
C ASN A 144 -19.39 -14.65 -35.64
N ASP A 145 -18.09 -14.98 -35.67
CA ASP A 145 -17.12 -14.38 -34.76
C ASP A 145 -17.04 -12.86 -34.95
N PHE A 146 -17.19 -12.34 -36.17
CA PHE A 146 -17.14 -10.89 -36.40
C PHE A 146 -18.37 -10.17 -35.84
N LEU A 147 -19.54 -10.80 -35.89
CA LEU A 147 -20.75 -10.31 -35.21
C LEU A 147 -20.57 -10.36 -33.68
N ARG A 148 -19.92 -11.41 -33.18
CA ARG A 148 -19.58 -11.55 -31.76
C ARG A 148 -18.61 -10.47 -31.29
N TYR A 149 -17.59 -10.13 -32.09
CA TYR A 149 -16.70 -9.00 -31.80
C TYR A 149 -17.42 -7.65 -31.88
N GLU A 150 -18.39 -7.50 -32.77
CA GLU A 150 -19.21 -6.28 -32.86
C GLU A 150 -20.03 -6.08 -31.58
N ALA A 151 -20.73 -7.11 -31.10
CA ALA A 151 -21.45 -7.07 -29.83
C ALA A 151 -20.52 -6.70 -28.66
N GLN A 152 -19.35 -7.35 -28.62
CA GLN A 152 -18.32 -7.10 -27.60
C GLN A 152 -17.79 -5.65 -27.66
N TYR A 153 -17.55 -5.12 -28.86
CA TYR A 153 -17.10 -3.75 -29.09
C TYR A 153 -18.08 -2.74 -28.50
N PHE A 154 -19.39 -2.87 -28.77
CA PHE A 154 -20.39 -1.96 -28.24
C PHE A 154 -20.42 -1.99 -26.70
N CYS A 155 -20.36 -3.18 -26.09
CA CYS A 155 -20.33 -3.31 -24.64
C CYS A 155 -19.11 -2.62 -24.01
N ILE A 156 -17.91 -2.86 -24.55
CA ILE A 156 -16.66 -2.29 -23.99
C ILE A 156 -16.55 -0.79 -24.27
N ASN A 157 -17.19 -0.29 -25.33
CA ASN A 157 -17.26 1.14 -25.61
C ASN A 157 -18.38 1.86 -24.82
N GLY A 158 -19.08 1.16 -23.93
CA GLY A 158 -20.11 1.74 -23.05
C GLY A 158 -21.52 1.84 -23.66
N ASN A 159 -21.70 1.34 -24.88
CA ASN A 159 -23.00 1.30 -25.57
C ASN A 159 -23.73 0.00 -25.22
N TYR A 160 -24.08 -0.17 -23.94
CA TYR A 160 -24.57 -1.45 -23.40
C TYR A 160 -25.92 -1.89 -23.98
N GLU A 161 -26.81 -0.96 -24.34
CA GLU A 161 -28.10 -1.27 -24.95
C GLU A 161 -27.92 -1.95 -26.31
N ILE A 162 -27.15 -1.31 -27.21
CA ILE A 162 -26.81 -1.86 -28.53
C ILE A 162 -26.01 -3.16 -28.40
N GLY A 163 -25.06 -3.20 -27.46
CA GLY A 163 -24.27 -4.39 -27.20
C GLY A 163 -25.13 -5.57 -26.76
N ALA A 164 -26.11 -5.33 -25.88
CA ALA A 164 -27.02 -6.35 -25.39
C ALA A 164 -28.02 -6.81 -26.46
N GLU A 165 -28.55 -5.91 -27.29
CA GLU A 165 -29.38 -6.27 -28.46
C GLU A 165 -28.61 -7.21 -29.40
N LYS A 166 -27.37 -6.88 -29.76
CA LYS A 166 -26.53 -7.74 -30.60
C LYS A 166 -26.20 -9.09 -29.95
N LEU A 167 -26.08 -9.13 -28.62
CA LEU A 167 -25.93 -10.39 -27.89
C LEU A 167 -27.20 -11.24 -27.98
N GLU A 168 -28.38 -10.63 -27.93
CA GLU A 168 -29.67 -11.32 -28.09
C GLU A 168 -29.83 -11.86 -29.51
N ASP A 169 -29.46 -11.10 -30.54
CA ASP A 169 -29.45 -11.56 -31.94
C ASP A 169 -28.57 -12.80 -32.14
N LEU A 170 -27.48 -12.89 -31.37
CA LEU A 170 -26.55 -14.02 -31.37
C LEU A 170 -26.96 -15.16 -30.43
N GLY A 171 -28.11 -15.05 -29.75
CA GLY A 171 -28.64 -16.07 -28.84
C GLY A 171 -28.08 -16.03 -27.40
N PHE A 172 -27.28 -15.03 -27.04
CA PHE A 172 -26.74 -14.84 -25.68
C PHE A 172 -27.73 -14.13 -24.73
N TYR A 173 -29.00 -14.54 -24.74
CA TYR A 173 -30.09 -13.87 -24.01
C TYR A 173 -29.82 -13.70 -22.51
N LYS A 174 -29.32 -14.74 -21.84
CA LYS A 174 -29.01 -14.69 -20.41
C LYS A 174 -27.97 -13.61 -20.11
N LEU A 175 -26.92 -13.57 -20.91
CA LEU A 175 -25.80 -12.67 -20.74
C LEU A 175 -26.21 -11.22 -21.02
N ALA A 176 -26.99 -11.00 -22.09
CA ALA A 176 -27.57 -9.70 -22.42
C ALA A 176 -28.45 -9.16 -21.29
N ASN A 177 -29.31 -10.00 -20.72
CA ASN A 177 -30.16 -9.63 -19.59
C ASN A 177 -29.35 -9.30 -18.33
N GLU A 178 -28.28 -10.05 -18.04
CA GLU A 178 -27.37 -9.75 -16.93
C GLU A 178 -26.66 -8.40 -17.11
N LEU A 179 -26.24 -8.07 -18.34
CA LEU A 179 -25.65 -6.78 -18.68
C LEU A 179 -26.64 -5.63 -18.53
N LYS A 180 -27.84 -5.75 -19.10
CA LYS A 180 -28.92 -4.75 -18.99
C LYS A 180 -29.25 -4.46 -17.53
N LYS A 181 -29.52 -5.51 -16.73
CA LYS A 181 -29.83 -5.37 -15.29
C LYS A 181 -28.69 -4.72 -14.49
N ALA A 182 -27.44 -5.09 -14.78
CA ALA A 182 -26.30 -4.50 -14.11
C ALA A 182 -26.16 -3.00 -14.43
N PHE A 183 -26.34 -2.62 -15.69
CA PHE A 183 -26.26 -1.24 -16.14
C PHE A 183 -27.43 -0.38 -15.60
N GLU A 184 -28.66 -0.89 -15.67
CA GLU A 184 -29.84 -0.24 -15.07
C GLU A 184 -29.61 0.01 -13.58
N LYS A 185 -29.16 -1.02 -12.84
CA LYS A 185 -28.87 -0.88 -11.41
C LYS A 185 -27.79 0.16 -11.14
N PHE A 186 -26.73 0.19 -11.95
CA PHE A 186 -25.68 1.20 -11.82
C PHE A 186 -26.23 2.62 -12.02
N ASN A 187 -27.10 2.82 -13.01
CA ASN A 187 -27.75 4.10 -13.29
C ASN A 187 -28.68 4.54 -12.15
N GLU A 188 -29.46 3.62 -11.56
CA GLU A 188 -30.27 3.90 -10.37
C GLU A 188 -29.42 4.38 -9.20
N LEU A 189 -28.31 3.70 -8.93
CA LEU A 189 -27.41 4.05 -7.83
C LEU A 189 -26.80 5.44 -7.97
N SER A 190 -26.61 5.91 -9.21
CA SER A 190 -26.12 7.27 -9.47
C SER A 190 -27.04 8.34 -8.87
N LYS A 191 -28.36 8.09 -8.81
CA LYS A 191 -29.42 9.00 -8.34
C LYS A 191 -29.65 8.94 -6.83
N LEU A 192 -29.04 7.98 -6.13
CA LEU A 192 -29.26 7.78 -4.70
C LEU A 192 -28.50 8.82 -3.87
N ASN A 193 -29.20 9.48 -2.94
CA ASN A 193 -28.65 10.57 -2.11
C ASN A 193 -27.86 10.09 -0.89
N ASN A 194 -28.25 8.94 -0.30
CA ASN A 194 -27.58 8.41 0.89
C ASN A 194 -26.26 7.73 0.53
N ASN A 195 -25.14 8.40 0.81
CA ASN A 195 -23.80 7.91 0.49
C ASN A 195 -23.46 6.53 1.10
N LYS A 196 -23.89 6.24 2.33
CA LYS A 196 -23.59 4.95 2.97
C LYS A 196 -24.35 3.80 2.30
N GLN A 197 -25.64 4.03 2.02
CA GLN A 197 -26.47 3.05 1.30
C GLN A 197 -25.96 2.84 -0.13
N LYS A 198 -25.62 3.94 -0.83
CA LYS A 198 -25.06 3.91 -2.18
C LYS A 198 -23.77 3.12 -2.25
N TYR A 199 -22.87 3.32 -1.28
CA TYR A 199 -21.61 2.58 -1.17
C TYR A 199 -21.84 1.07 -1.03
N ASN A 200 -22.73 0.65 -0.11
CA ASN A 200 -23.01 -0.77 0.10
C ASN A 200 -23.60 -1.43 -1.17
N GLN A 201 -24.55 -0.77 -1.83
CA GLN A 201 -25.14 -1.31 -3.06
C GLN A 201 -24.15 -1.31 -4.23
N LEU A 202 -23.25 -0.32 -4.33
CA LEU A 202 -22.17 -0.34 -5.32
C LEU A 202 -21.18 -1.48 -5.09
N ARG A 203 -20.86 -1.79 -3.83
CA ARG A 203 -20.00 -2.93 -3.46
C ARG A 203 -20.63 -4.26 -3.87
N GLU A 204 -21.92 -4.45 -3.57
CA GLU A 204 -22.67 -5.64 -3.97
C GLU A 204 -22.73 -5.79 -5.50
N LEU A 205 -23.04 -4.69 -6.20
CA LEU A 205 -23.07 -4.67 -7.66
C LEU A 205 -21.70 -4.98 -8.26
N TYR A 206 -20.62 -4.39 -7.74
CA TYR A 206 -19.25 -4.68 -8.17
C TYR A 206 -18.94 -6.17 -8.05
N ASN A 207 -19.22 -6.78 -6.89
CA ASN A 207 -18.96 -8.20 -6.67
C ASN A 207 -19.76 -9.08 -7.65
N LYS A 208 -21.04 -8.77 -7.86
CA LYS A 208 -21.90 -9.50 -8.79
C LYS A 208 -21.40 -9.41 -10.24
N VAL A 209 -21.11 -8.19 -10.72
CA VAL A 209 -20.60 -7.98 -12.08
C VAL A 209 -19.23 -8.60 -12.26
N ASN A 210 -18.36 -8.52 -11.25
CA ASN A 210 -17.05 -9.16 -11.27
C ASN A 210 -17.17 -10.69 -11.47
N MET A 211 -18.14 -11.33 -10.81
CA MET A 211 -18.40 -12.77 -10.99
C MET A 211 -18.82 -13.11 -12.43
N ASN A 212 -19.63 -12.25 -13.07
CA ASN A 212 -20.06 -12.47 -14.45
C ASN A 212 -18.90 -12.40 -15.45
N THR A 213 -17.81 -11.68 -15.14
CA THR A 213 -16.64 -11.60 -16.03
C THR A 213 -15.92 -12.93 -16.23
N PHE A 214 -16.12 -13.90 -15.34
CA PHE A 214 -15.49 -15.22 -15.44
C PHE A 214 -16.28 -16.19 -16.31
N SER A 215 -17.55 -15.93 -16.57
CA SER A 215 -18.47 -16.85 -17.26
C SER A 215 -18.95 -16.36 -18.63
N ASP A 216 -18.59 -15.14 -19.05
CA ASP A 216 -19.07 -14.56 -20.31
C ASP A 216 -18.39 -15.12 -21.57
N ASN A 217 -17.24 -15.79 -21.42
CA ASN A 217 -16.40 -16.31 -22.51
C ASN A 217 -15.90 -15.24 -23.49
N PHE A 218 -15.88 -13.96 -23.10
CA PHE A 218 -15.30 -12.87 -23.88
C PHE A 218 -13.96 -12.42 -23.29
N SER A 219 -13.01 -12.11 -24.16
CA SER A 219 -11.72 -11.57 -23.76
C SER A 219 -11.37 -10.35 -24.61
N PRO A 220 -11.31 -9.14 -24.01
CA PRO A 220 -11.70 -8.81 -22.62
C PRO A 220 -13.21 -8.98 -22.39
N SER A 221 -13.62 -9.14 -21.13
CA SER A 221 -15.05 -9.34 -20.77
C SER A 221 -15.94 -8.20 -21.30
N ILE A 222 -17.17 -8.51 -21.69
CA ILE A 222 -18.16 -7.50 -22.11
C ILE A 222 -18.55 -6.57 -20.95
N PHE A 223 -18.38 -7.02 -19.70
CA PHE A 223 -18.65 -6.25 -18.50
C PHE A 223 -17.46 -5.39 -18.08
N SER A 224 -16.29 -5.53 -18.71
CA SER A 224 -15.04 -4.91 -18.24
C SER A 224 -15.13 -3.40 -18.08
N LYS A 225 -15.77 -2.71 -19.03
CA LYS A 225 -16.00 -1.27 -18.99
C LYS A 225 -16.95 -0.87 -17.85
N LEU A 226 -18.08 -1.56 -17.71
CA LEU A 226 -19.05 -1.32 -16.66
C LEU A 226 -18.45 -1.59 -15.27
N LEU A 227 -17.69 -2.67 -15.14
CA LEU A 227 -17.01 -3.05 -13.91
C LEU A 227 -16.00 -1.98 -13.47
N ASP A 228 -15.23 -1.41 -14.41
CA ASP A 228 -14.31 -0.31 -14.13
C ASP A 228 -15.06 0.96 -13.67
N GLU A 229 -16.20 1.28 -14.27
CA GLU A 229 -17.04 2.42 -13.88
C GLU A 229 -17.68 2.24 -12.50
N ILE A 230 -18.17 1.04 -12.19
CA ILE A 230 -18.68 0.68 -10.88
C ILE A 230 -17.55 0.76 -9.85
N LEU A 231 -16.39 0.17 -10.12
CA LEU A 231 -15.22 0.17 -9.23
C LEU A 231 -14.78 1.59 -8.92
N TYR A 232 -14.71 2.46 -9.93
CA TYR A 232 -14.39 3.86 -9.76
C TYR A 232 -15.36 4.55 -8.79
N LYS A 233 -16.68 4.41 -9.01
CA LYS A 233 -17.68 5.03 -8.13
C LYS A 233 -17.64 4.45 -6.72
N TYR A 234 -17.54 3.14 -6.59
CA TYR A 234 -17.41 2.42 -5.33
C TYR A 234 -16.20 2.91 -4.52
N VAL A 235 -15.00 2.95 -5.13
CA VAL A 235 -13.76 3.41 -4.48
C VAL A 235 -13.86 4.89 -4.14
N SER A 236 -14.27 5.76 -5.08
CA SER A 236 -14.37 7.20 -4.84
C SER A 236 -15.25 7.53 -3.61
N LEU A 237 -16.35 6.79 -3.45
CA LEU A 237 -17.27 6.95 -2.33
C LEU A 237 -16.69 6.39 -1.03
N GLY A 238 -16.01 5.23 -1.08
CA GLY A 238 -15.30 4.67 0.08
C GLY A 238 -14.19 5.59 0.61
N ILE A 239 -13.47 6.29 -0.28
CA ILE A 239 -12.49 7.31 0.10
C ILE A 239 -13.17 8.52 0.75
N THR A 240 -14.28 8.99 0.17
CA THR A 240 -15.05 10.12 0.70
C THR A 240 -15.62 9.82 2.10
N LEU A 241 -16.00 8.57 2.34
CA LEU A 241 -16.49 8.08 3.64
C LEU A 241 -15.36 7.70 4.63
N GLU A 242 -14.10 7.95 4.26
CA GLU A 242 -12.91 7.62 5.06
C GLU A 242 -12.80 6.15 5.50
N LEU A 243 -13.26 5.20 4.67
CA LEU A 243 -13.24 3.78 4.98
C LEU A 243 -11.81 3.19 4.92
N SER A 244 -11.51 2.26 5.82
CA SER A 244 -10.19 1.65 5.98
C SER A 244 -9.97 0.36 5.19
N ASP A 245 -10.99 -0.23 4.57
CA ASP A 245 -10.93 -1.49 3.82
C ASP A 245 -10.77 -1.28 2.28
N MET A 246 -10.41 -0.06 1.84
CA MET A 246 -10.40 0.33 0.42
C MET A 246 -9.10 0.03 -0.34
N VAL A 247 -8.02 -0.37 0.35
CA VAL A 247 -6.68 -0.48 -0.24
C VAL A 247 -6.63 -1.41 -1.45
N SER A 248 -7.23 -2.61 -1.34
CA SER A 248 -7.22 -3.60 -2.42
C SER A 248 -7.99 -3.09 -3.65
N SER A 249 -9.19 -2.56 -3.45
CA SER A 249 -10.04 -2.03 -4.53
C SER A 249 -9.39 -0.83 -5.23
N ALA A 250 -8.81 0.10 -4.46
CA ALA A 250 -8.13 1.27 -5.01
C ALA A 250 -6.85 0.89 -5.77
N LYS A 251 -6.11 -0.13 -5.31
CA LYS A 251 -4.95 -0.68 -6.03
C LYS A 251 -5.34 -1.29 -7.37
N ILE A 252 -6.45 -2.06 -7.42
CA ILE A 252 -6.98 -2.62 -8.67
C ILE A 252 -7.36 -1.50 -9.64
N LEU A 253 -8.09 -0.49 -9.15
CA LEU A 253 -8.48 0.67 -9.96
C LEU A 253 -7.25 1.41 -10.53
N TYR A 254 -6.23 1.64 -9.72
CA TYR A 254 -4.98 2.28 -10.17
C TYR A 254 -4.25 1.44 -11.22
N LYS A 255 -4.20 0.12 -11.06
CA LYS A 255 -3.62 -0.77 -12.07
C LYS A 255 -4.37 -0.72 -13.40
N ASN A 256 -5.70 -0.62 -13.36
CA ASN A 256 -6.55 -0.64 -14.56
C ASN A 256 -6.54 0.69 -15.33
N ARG A 257 -6.52 1.82 -14.62
CA ARG A 257 -6.61 3.15 -15.21
C ARG A 257 -5.27 3.84 -15.40
N ASN A 258 -4.34 3.63 -14.48
CA ASN A 258 -2.99 4.21 -14.49
C ASN A 258 -2.99 5.74 -14.69
N ASP A 259 -3.94 6.43 -14.05
CA ASP A 259 -4.12 7.88 -14.11
C ASP A 259 -3.85 8.54 -12.74
N GLU A 260 -3.80 9.88 -12.72
CA GLU A 260 -3.53 10.62 -11.48
C GLU A 260 -4.63 10.45 -10.42
N GLU A 261 -5.89 10.40 -10.82
CA GLU A 261 -7.03 10.32 -9.89
C GLU A 261 -7.10 8.95 -9.18
N SER A 262 -6.96 7.87 -9.93
CA SER A 262 -6.89 6.51 -9.37
C SER A 262 -5.68 6.32 -8.46
N ARG A 263 -4.54 6.96 -8.77
CA ARG A 263 -3.38 7.01 -7.86
C ARG A 263 -3.71 7.77 -6.58
N TYR A 264 -4.37 8.92 -6.69
CA TYR A 264 -4.82 9.70 -5.54
C TYR A 264 -5.73 8.86 -4.63
N PHE A 265 -6.71 8.14 -5.19
CA PHE A 265 -7.55 7.23 -4.40
C PHE A 265 -6.75 6.12 -3.73
N TYR A 266 -5.75 5.56 -4.40
CA TYR A 266 -4.89 4.54 -3.80
C TYR A 266 -4.09 5.09 -2.61
N ILE A 267 -3.48 6.27 -2.74
CA ILE A 267 -2.77 6.93 -1.63
C ILE A 267 -3.73 7.21 -0.47
N MET A 268 -4.90 7.80 -0.74
CA MET A 268 -5.89 8.10 0.30
C MET A 268 -6.37 6.83 1.01
N SER A 269 -6.56 5.72 0.29
CA SER A 269 -6.94 4.44 0.90
C SER A 269 -5.89 3.95 1.89
N LEU A 270 -4.60 4.05 1.54
CA LEU A 270 -3.48 3.66 2.41
C LEU A 270 -3.45 4.52 3.68
N LEU A 271 -3.69 5.82 3.55
CA LEU A 271 -3.75 6.75 4.68
C LEU A 271 -4.92 6.42 5.62
N ASN A 272 -6.11 6.14 5.08
CA ASN A 272 -7.26 5.72 5.88
C ASN A 272 -7.00 4.42 6.65
N SER A 273 -6.22 3.50 6.07
CA SER A 273 -5.76 2.26 6.72
C SER A 273 -4.50 2.43 7.58
N LYS A 274 -4.03 3.67 7.80
CA LYS A 274 -2.82 4.03 8.57
C LYS A 274 -1.50 3.45 8.02
N GLN A 275 -1.45 3.06 6.74
CA GLN A 275 -0.25 2.58 6.05
C GLN A 275 0.56 3.75 5.46
N THR A 276 1.08 4.63 6.33
CA THR A 276 1.70 5.91 5.93
C THR A 276 2.98 5.76 5.11
N GLU A 277 3.79 4.73 5.36
CA GLU A 277 5.04 4.50 4.64
C GLU A 277 4.78 4.16 3.16
N SER A 278 3.87 3.22 2.90
CA SER A 278 3.42 2.87 1.55
C SER A 278 2.82 4.07 0.82
N ALA A 279 2.05 4.90 1.51
CA ALA A 279 1.47 6.11 0.94
C ALA A 279 2.54 7.13 0.52
N ASN A 280 3.55 7.36 1.36
CA ASN A 280 4.67 8.27 1.07
C ASN A 280 5.52 7.79 -0.11
N ASN A 281 5.78 6.48 -0.19
CA ASN A 281 6.51 5.91 -1.33
C ASN A 281 5.77 6.19 -2.65
N LEU A 282 4.45 5.99 -2.69
CA LEU A 282 3.63 6.29 -3.87
C LEU A 282 3.56 7.78 -4.21
N LEU A 283 3.51 8.64 -3.19
CA LEU A 283 3.49 10.10 -3.35
C LEU A 283 4.80 10.62 -3.97
N ASN A 284 5.94 10.10 -3.52
CA ASN A 284 7.26 10.52 -3.97
C ASN A 284 7.62 10.04 -5.38
N ASN A 285 6.99 8.95 -5.85
CA ASN A 285 7.31 8.35 -7.15
C ASN A 285 7.04 9.28 -8.35
N LYS A 286 6.02 10.14 -8.29
CA LYS A 286 5.69 11.08 -9.37
C LYS A 286 4.82 12.22 -8.84
N LYS A 287 5.10 13.46 -9.26
CA LYS A 287 4.30 14.64 -8.85
C LYS A 287 2.85 14.56 -9.36
N PHE A 288 1.93 15.23 -8.68
CA PHE A 288 0.55 15.40 -9.15
C PHE A 288 0.46 16.69 -9.98
N SER A 289 -0.21 16.62 -11.13
CA SER A 289 -0.54 17.82 -11.90
C SER A 289 -1.68 18.58 -11.21
N ASN A 290 -2.64 17.85 -10.64
CA ASN A 290 -3.72 18.45 -9.84
C ASN A 290 -3.27 18.74 -8.39
N GLN A 291 -3.03 20.02 -8.11
CA GLN A 291 -2.57 20.50 -6.79
C GLN A 291 -3.57 20.22 -5.65
N GLN A 292 -4.87 20.10 -5.95
CA GLN A 292 -5.89 19.81 -4.92
C GLN A 292 -5.70 18.41 -4.32
N TYR A 293 -5.29 17.43 -5.12
CA TYR A 293 -5.00 16.08 -4.62
C TYR A 293 -3.81 16.09 -3.67
N GLU A 294 -2.73 16.79 -4.04
CA GLU A 294 -1.54 16.89 -3.20
C GLU A 294 -1.84 17.58 -1.87
N LEU A 295 -2.61 18.67 -1.89
CA LEU A 295 -3.03 19.38 -0.68
C LEU A 295 -3.85 18.48 0.26
N ARG A 296 -4.84 17.76 -0.27
CA ARG A 296 -5.67 16.85 0.52
C ARG A 296 -4.86 15.72 1.15
N ILE A 297 -3.91 15.16 0.41
CA ILE A 297 -2.99 14.12 0.93
C ILE A 297 -2.14 14.68 2.07
N LYS A 298 -1.55 15.87 1.90
CA LYS A 298 -0.72 16.52 2.93
C LYS A 298 -1.52 16.80 4.20
N ASN A 299 -2.72 17.37 4.07
CA ASN A 299 -3.59 17.65 5.21
C ASN A 299 -3.98 16.37 5.96
N LYS A 300 -4.22 15.26 5.24
CA LYS A 300 -4.53 13.96 5.85
C LYS A 300 -3.32 13.38 6.59
N LEU A 301 -2.12 13.49 6.01
CA LEU A 301 -0.86 13.07 6.65
C LEU A 301 -0.60 13.86 7.93
N GLU A 302 -0.73 15.18 7.89
CA GLU A 302 -0.57 16.06 9.06
C GLU A 302 -1.52 15.66 10.18
N LYS A 303 -2.81 15.46 9.87
CA LYS A 303 -3.80 14.97 10.84
C LYS A 303 -3.40 13.63 11.47
N ILE A 304 -2.91 12.67 10.66
CA ILE A 304 -2.44 11.37 11.17
C ILE A 304 -1.22 11.54 12.09
N GLU A 305 -0.29 12.44 11.76
CA GLU A 305 0.87 12.73 12.61
C GLU A 305 0.48 13.40 13.93
N GLU A 306 -0.47 14.33 13.90
CA GLU A 306 -1.03 14.96 15.10
C GLU A 306 -1.72 13.95 16.00
N GLU A 307 -2.55 13.06 15.45
CA GLU A 307 -3.19 11.96 16.19
C GLU A 307 -2.14 11.06 16.85
N LYS A 308 -1.07 10.68 16.12
CA LYS A 308 0.05 9.90 16.68
C LYS A 308 0.77 10.64 17.81
N LYS A 309 1.00 11.95 17.68
CA LYS A 309 1.63 12.79 18.72
C LYS A 309 0.73 12.88 19.96
N GLN A 310 -0.58 13.08 19.79
CA GLN A 310 -1.55 13.13 20.89
C GLN A 310 -1.66 11.78 21.61
N GLU A 311 -1.70 10.67 20.88
CA GLU A 311 -1.74 9.33 21.47
C GLU A 311 -0.47 9.04 22.29
N LYS A 312 0.70 9.45 21.79
CA LYS A 312 1.97 9.33 22.54
C LYS A 312 1.95 10.13 23.84
N LYS A 313 1.43 11.38 23.81
CA LYS A 313 1.27 12.21 25.01
C LYS A 313 0.32 11.56 26.03
N ARG A 314 -0.84 11.07 25.58
CA ARG A 314 -1.81 10.36 26.44
C ARG A 314 -1.20 9.13 27.10
N LYS A 315 -0.42 8.34 26.37
CA LYS A 315 0.27 7.15 26.92
C LYS A 315 1.30 7.54 27.98
N GLN A 316 2.11 8.58 27.73
CA GLN A 316 3.09 9.09 28.69
C GLN A 316 2.43 9.62 29.96
N GLU A 317 1.31 10.32 29.83
CA GLU A 317 0.55 10.84 30.97
C GLU A 317 -0.10 9.71 31.80
N GLN A 318 -0.72 8.73 31.14
CA GLN A 318 -1.24 7.54 31.82
C GLN A 318 -0.14 6.79 32.57
N GLU A 319 1.07 6.70 32.01
CA GLU A 319 2.21 6.08 32.68
C GLU A 319 2.67 6.89 33.89
N ARG A 320 2.70 8.23 33.80
CA ARG A 320 2.98 9.13 34.93
C ARG A 320 1.96 8.96 36.04
N GLN A 321 0.66 8.94 35.71
CA GLN A 321 -0.41 8.74 36.69
C GLN A 321 -0.34 7.33 37.33
N ARG A 322 -0.01 6.30 36.56
CA ARG A 322 0.24 4.94 37.09
C ARG A 322 1.42 4.93 38.07
N LYS A 323 2.51 5.61 37.74
CA LYS A 323 3.69 5.76 38.63
C LYS A 323 3.38 6.57 39.89
N GLN A 324 2.52 7.59 39.81
CA GLN A 324 2.07 8.37 40.98
C GLN A 324 1.10 7.59 41.88
N ARG A 325 0.24 6.74 41.30
CA ARG A 325 -0.67 5.85 42.07
C ARG A 325 0.03 4.60 42.61
N TYR A 326 1.25 4.31 42.14
CA TYR A 326 2.08 3.25 42.71
C TYR A 326 2.62 3.72 44.06
N VAL A 327 1.87 3.41 45.12
CA VAL A 327 2.39 3.49 46.48
C VAL A 327 3.19 2.19 46.69
N PRO A 328 4.51 2.26 46.95
CA PRO A 328 5.26 1.09 47.39
C PRO A 328 4.54 0.51 48.61
N SER A 329 4.25 -0.79 48.58
CA SER A 329 3.75 -1.51 49.76
C SER A 329 4.54 -1.05 50.98
N THR A 330 3.84 -0.51 51.98
CA THR A 330 4.41 -0.03 53.24
C THR A 330 5.47 -1.00 53.75
N ASN A 331 6.64 -0.47 54.14
CA ASN A 331 7.69 -1.29 54.74
C ASN A 331 7.09 -2.01 55.95
N LYS A 332 7.23 -3.34 56.00
CA LYS A 332 6.59 -4.19 57.03
C LYS A 332 6.85 -3.60 58.41
N ALA A 333 5.80 -3.14 59.08
CA ALA A 333 5.86 -2.63 60.44
C ALA A 333 6.59 -3.64 61.33
N GLY A 334 7.56 -3.16 62.13
CA GLY A 334 8.41 -4.02 62.95
C GLY A 334 9.74 -4.46 62.33
N THR A 335 10.03 -4.15 61.06
CA THR A 335 11.36 -4.38 60.47
C THR A 335 12.25 -3.14 60.50
N ASP A 336 13.56 -3.31 60.68
CA ASP A 336 14.55 -2.23 60.58
C ASP A 336 14.82 -1.91 59.11
N PHE A 337 13.82 -1.37 58.41
CA PHE A 337 13.79 -1.30 56.95
C PHE A 337 14.81 -0.33 56.33
N LEU A 338 15.33 0.64 57.08
CA LEU A 338 16.49 1.48 56.70
C LEU A 338 17.78 1.09 57.45
N GLY A 339 17.73 0.04 58.26
CA GLY A 339 18.90 -0.45 59.00
C GLY A 339 19.36 0.47 60.14
N TYR A 340 18.57 1.43 60.60
CA TYR A 340 18.96 2.40 61.65
C TYR A 340 19.35 1.74 62.97
N TYR A 341 18.60 0.73 63.43
CA TYR A 341 18.95 0.01 64.66
C TYR A 341 20.26 -0.77 64.49
N LYS A 342 20.44 -1.39 63.32
CA LYS A 342 21.66 -2.13 62.96
C LYS A 342 22.88 -1.21 62.80
N LEU A 343 22.70 0.00 62.27
CA LEU A 343 23.76 0.98 62.06
C LEU A 343 24.33 1.53 63.37
N ILE A 344 23.48 1.80 64.36
CA ILE A 344 23.92 2.24 65.69
C ILE A 344 24.36 1.04 66.56
N GLY A 345 23.84 -0.16 66.27
CA GLY A 345 24.10 -1.36 67.06
C GLY A 345 23.25 -1.41 68.33
N VAL A 346 22.01 -0.93 68.26
CA VAL A 346 21.06 -0.86 69.38
C VAL A 346 19.86 -1.74 69.13
N ASN A 347 19.28 -2.29 70.20
CA ASN A 347 18.02 -3.05 70.12
C ASN A 347 16.83 -2.08 70.11
N LYS A 348 15.73 -2.46 69.44
CA LYS A 348 14.48 -1.70 69.38
C LYS A 348 13.94 -1.29 70.76
N ASN A 349 14.13 -2.16 71.75
CA ASN A 349 13.67 -1.95 73.13
C ASN A 349 14.59 -1.04 73.98
N MET A 350 15.70 -0.54 73.42
CA MET A 350 16.57 0.39 74.16
C MET A 350 15.88 1.75 74.34
N ASP A 351 16.04 2.33 75.53
CA ASP A 351 15.59 3.68 75.82
C ASP A 351 16.48 4.72 75.11
N GLN A 352 16.00 5.96 75.01
CA GLN A 352 16.74 7.04 74.33
C GLN A 352 18.11 7.33 74.96
N LYS A 353 18.25 7.13 76.28
CA LYS A 353 19.52 7.36 77.00
C LYS A 353 20.53 6.28 76.64
N GLN A 354 20.10 5.03 76.47
CA GLN A 354 20.90 3.90 76.01
C GLN A 354 21.29 4.05 74.54
N ILE A 355 20.37 4.50 73.68
CA ILE A 355 20.67 4.80 72.27
C ILE A 355 21.74 5.89 72.16
N LYS A 356 21.60 6.99 72.92
CA LYS A 356 22.60 8.07 72.98
C LYS A 356 23.96 7.56 73.47
N LYS A 357 23.99 6.75 74.53
CA LYS A 357 25.25 6.17 75.05
C LYS A 357 25.93 5.26 74.02
N THR A 358 25.18 4.43 73.30
CA THR A 358 25.74 3.51 72.29
C THR A 358 26.22 4.28 71.06
N TYR A 359 25.49 5.29 70.62
CA TYR A 359 25.92 6.22 69.56
C TYR A 359 27.24 6.91 69.93
N VAL A 360 27.35 7.52 71.12
CA VAL A 360 28.60 8.19 71.56
C VAL A 360 29.77 7.20 71.60
N LYS A 361 29.55 5.97 72.09
CA LYS A 361 30.58 4.92 72.08
C LYS A 361 30.99 4.50 70.66
N LEU A 362 30.04 4.44 69.72
CA LEU A 362 30.28 4.07 68.33
C LEU A 362 31.13 5.13 67.61
N ILE A 363 30.78 6.40 67.77
CA ILE A 363 31.53 7.55 67.25
C ILE A 363 32.96 7.54 67.81
N ALA A 364 33.11 7.51 69.14
CA ALA A 364 34.41 7.53 69.80
C ALA A 364 35.31 6.32 69.49
N LYS A 365 34.72 5.13 69.29
CA LYS A 365 35.46 3.92 68.89
C LYS A 365 35.99 4.05 67.46
N ASN A 366 35.20 4.60 66.57
CA ASN A 366 35.57 4.73 65.16
C ASN A 366 36.55 5.89 64.93
N GLU A 367 36.43 7.02 65.66
CA GLU A 367 37.41 8.12 65.65
C GLU A 367 38.82 7.67 66.06
N ARG A 368 38.92 6.78 67.05
CA ARG A 368 40.21 6.21 67.50
C ARG A 368 40.78 5.16 66.53
N ALA A 369 39.97 4.63 65.63
CA ALA A 369 40.33 3.55 64.71
C ALA A 369 40.76 4.04 63.32
N ALA A 370 40.31 5.22 62.89
CA ALA A 370 40.68 5.80 61.59
C ALA A 370 42.12 6.35 61.60
N LYS A 371 43.08 5.57 61.09
CA LYS A 371 44.52 5.90 61.11
C LYS A 371 45.08 6.29 59.74
N THR A 372 44.34 6.10 58.65
CA THR A 372 44.76 6.42 57.26
C THR A 372 43.72 7.29 56.53
N GLU A 373 44.15 8.06 55.52
CA GLU A 373 43.28 8.98 54.75
C GLU A 373 42.07 8.25 54.12
N LYS A 374 42.30 7.07 53.54
CA LYS A 374 41.24 6.23 52.95
C LYS A 374 40.21 5.73 53.98
N GLN A 375 40.66 5.47 55.23
CA GLN A 375 39.77 5.10 56.33
C GLN A 375 38.94 6.28 56.82
N LYS A 376 39.41 7.52 56.66
CA LYS A 376 38.64 8.73 56.99
C LYS A 376 37.53 8.98 55.97
N GLU A 377 37.80 8.82 54.68
CA GLU A 377 36.78 8.97 53.62
C GLU A 377 35.65 7.93 53.75
N GLU A 378 36.00 6.65 53.95
CA GLU A 378 35.01 5.59 54.21
C GLU A 378 34.23 5.81 55.52
N TRP A 379 34.81 6.56 56.44
CA TRP A 379 34.21 6.90 57.72
C TRP A 379 33.25 8.08 57.60
N GLU A 380 33.58 9.11 56.81
CA GLU A 380 32.70 10.26 56.56
C GLU A 380 31.34 9.81 55.96
N GLU A 381 31.36 8.89 54.99
CA GLU A 381 30.13 8.33 54.42
C GLU A 381 29.30 7.52 55.43
N LYS A 382 29.99 6.75 56.30
CA LYS A 382 29.33 5.98 57.37
C LYS A 382 28.81 6.90 58.47
N HIS A 383 29.49 8.00 58.75
CA HIS A 383 29.12 8.98 59.76
C HIS A 383 27.84 9.71 59.40
N ALA A 384 27.69 10.12 58.14
CA ALA A 384 26.43 10.69 57.67
C ALA A 384 25.24 9.75 57.91
N LYS A 385 25.41 8.45 57.64
CA LYS A 385 24.37 7.42 57.85
C LYS A 385 24.08 7.14 59.33
N ILE A 386 25.12 7.08 60.17
CA ILE A 386 24.97 6.89 61.62
C ILE A 386 24.30 8.11 62.26
N ASN A 387 24.64 9.32 61.83
CA ASN A 387 24.02 10.56 62.31
C ASN A 387 22.53 10.61 61.94
N LYS A 388 22.18 10.26 60.69
CA LYS A 388 20.78 10.18 60.26
C LYS A 388 19.99 9.13 61.07
N ALA A 389 20.56 7.94 61.27
CA ALA A 389 19.97 6.91 62.11
C ALA A 389 19.76 7.41 63.55
N TYR A 390 20.73 8.12 64.13
CA TYR A 390 20.62 8.68 65.47
C TYR A 390 19.54 9.76 65.56
N GLN A 391 19.46 10.69 64.61
CA GLN A 391 18.43 11.73 64.58
C GLN A 391 17.01 11.16 64.59
N VAL A 392 16.79 10.06 63.87
CA VAL A 392 15.51 9.36 63.83
C VAL A 392 15.25 8.59 65.13
N LEU A 393 16.22 7.80 65.60
CA LEU A 393 16.04 6.92 66.77
C LEU A 393 16.12 7.65 68.12
N SER A 394 16.71 8.84 68.18
CA SER A 394 16.81 9.64 69.41
C SER A 394 15.55 10.42 69.74
N ASN A 395 14.68 10.67 68.75
CA ASN A 395 13.42 11.39 68.92
C ASN A 395 12.27 10.39 69.05
N ALA A 396 11.45 10.49 70.11
CA ALA A 396 10.36 9.54 70.39
C ALA A 396 9.36 9.45 69.22
N ASN A 397 8.94 10.60 68.69
CA ASN A 397 7.93 10.68 67.64
C ASN A 397 8.47 10.13 66.32
N LYS A 398 9.73 10.46 65.97
CA LYS A 398 10.38 9.92 64.76
C LYS A 398 10.65 8.42 64.88
N LYS A 399 11.09 7.94 66.05
CA LYS A 399 11.29 6.51 66.33
C LYS A 399 9.98 5.74 66.21
N GLU A 400 8.87 6.28 66.73
CA GLU A 400 7.56 5.64 66.64
C GLU A 400 7.05 5.55 65.19
N MET A 401 7.21 6.63 64.41
CA MET A 401 6.90 6.63 62.97
C MET A 401 7.73 5.58 62.23
N TYR A 402 9.04 5.55 62.48
CA TYR A 402 9.96 4.57 61.92
C TYR A 402 9.57 3.13 62.31
N ASP A 403 9.21 2.90 63.57
CA ASP A 403 8.79 1.59 64.06
C ASP A 403 7.48 1.08 63.44
N LYS A 404 6.61 2.01 63.01
CA LYS A 404 5.38 1.76 62.25
C LYS A 404 5.62 1.57 60.74
N GLY A 405 6.87 1.62 60.27
CA GLY A 405 7.24 1.42 58.86
C GLY A 405 7.15 2.69 58.01
N VAL A 406 7.02 3.86 58.64
CA VAL A 406 6.97 5.17 57.97
C VAL A 406 8.34 5.83 58.10
N ASP A 407 8.98 6.21 57.00
CA ASP A 407 10.21 6.98 57.04
C ASP A 407 9.90 8.43 57.46
N PRO A 408 10.34 8.91 58.64
CA PRO A 408 9.97 10.23 59.17
C PRO A 408 10.50 11.39 58.34
N ASP A 409 11.49 11.14 57.47
CA ASP A 409 12.08 12.14 56.59
C ASP A 409 11.55 12.01 55.14
N SER A 410 10.55 11.15 54.89
CA SER A 410 9.92 11.05 53.55
C SER A 410 8.95 12.21 53.30
N PRO A 411 8.82 12.69 52.05
CA PRO A 411 7.84 13.69 51.68
C PRO A 411 6.39 13.27 52.00
N GLU A 412 6.09 11.97 52.00
CA GLU A 412 4.77 11.45 52.36
C GLU A 412 4.48 11.52 53.87
N ALA A 413 5.50 11.39 54.74
CA ALA A 413 5.32 11.51 56.19
C ALA A 413 4.94 12.96 56.62
N GLN A 414 5.39 13.96 55.86
CA GLN A 414 5.06 15.37 56.10
C GLN A 414 3.65 15.75 55.65
N GLN A 415 3.03 14.99 54.74
CA GLN A 415 1.66 15.23 54.29
C GLN A 415 0.60 14.51 55.15
N GLY A 416 1.00 13.50 55.93
CA GLY A 416 0.08 12.71 56.77
C GLY A 416 -0.12 13.21 58.21
N ALA A 417 0.64 14.21 58.66
CA ALA A 417 0.63 14.69 60.05
C ALA A 417 -0.12 16.04 60.25
N HIS A 418 -1.17 16.28 59.47
CA HIS A 418 -1.97 17.53 59.53
C HIS A 418 -3.36 17.38 60.13
N TYR A 419 -3.65 16.27 60.79
CA TYR A 419 -4.83 16.15 61.62
C TYR A 419 -4.41 15.88 63.07
N GLN A 420 -4.78 16.82 63.94
CA GLN A 420 -4.95 16.66 65.39
C GLN A 420 -3.76 17.03 66.29
N HIS A 421 -3.54 18.33 66.51
CA HIS A 421 -3.73 19.02 67.80
C HIS A 421 -3.20 20.47 67.73
N HIS A 422 -4.05 21.43 68.11
CA HIS A 422 -3.65 22.79 68.44
C HIS A 422 -2.86 22.78 69.75
N GLU A 423 -1.60 23.21 69.72
CA GLU A 423 -1.00 24.01 70.79
C GLU A 423 0.19 24.79 70.22
N GLN A 424 0.11 26.12 70.34
CA GLN A 424 1.19 27.03 69.97
C GLN A 424 2.35 26.86 70.95
N GLN A 425 3.48 26.37 70.46
CA GLN A 425 4.78 26.72 71.02
C GLN A 425 5.81 26.86 69.88
N GLU A 426 6.54 27.96 69.96
CA GLU A 426 7.45 28.52 68.98
C GLU A 426 8.45 27.50 68.43
N PHE A 427 8.28 27.10 67.17
CA PHE A 427 9.30 26.37 66.41
C PHE A 427 10.23 27.39 65.72
N LYS A 428 11.04 28.10 66.51
CA LYS A 428 12.21 28.84 66.00
C LYS A 428 13.39 27.89 65.89
N GLY A 429 13.81 27.60 64.67
CA GLY A 429 15.00 26.79 64.41
C GLY A 429 15.12 26.20 63.01
N PHE A 430 14.31 26.65 62.05
CA PHE A 430 14.41 26.28 60.65
C PHE A 430 14.92 27.49 59.86
N ASP A 431 16.21 27.82 60.01
CA ASP A 431 16.84 28.82 59.11
C ASP A 431 18.38 28.81 59.05
N ASP A 432 19.10 27.82 59.60
CA ASP A 432 20.58 27.92 59.62
C ASP A 432 21.35 26.61 59.38
N PHE A 433 20.90 25.72 58.49
CA PHE A 433 21.75 24.63 57.98
C PHE A 433 21.40 24.24 56.53
N GLY A 434 21.64 25.15 55.59
CA GLY A 434 21.93 24.79 54.19
C GLY A 434 23.45 24.72 53.99
N PRO A 435 24.00 23.58 53.55
CA PRO A 435 24.33 23.46 52.14
C PRO A 435 24.01 22.08 51.52
N PHE A 436 23.01 21.35 52.04
CA PHE A 436 22.66 20.02 51.51
C PHE A 436 21.50 20.00 50.50
N ALA A 437 20.78 21.12 50.32
CA ALA A 437 19.75 21.26 49.29
C ALA A 437 20.32 21.53 47.87
N GLU A 438 21.62 21.77 47.75
CA GLU A 438 22.27 22.18 46.50
C GLU A 438 22.86 21.01 45.69
N PHE A 439 22.90 19.79 46.24
CA PHE A 439 23.43 18.61 45.54
C PHE A 439 22.36 17.83 44.74
N PHE A 440 21.07 18.07 44.97
CA PHE A 440 19.97 17.26 44.38
C PHE A 440 18.98 18.07 43.50
N GLY A 441 19.39 19.23 43.01
CA GLY A 441 18.56 20.06 42.12
C GLY A 441 19.39 20.85 41.12
N GLY A 442 19.78 20.21 40.00
CA GLY A 442 20.63 20.84 38.98
C GLY A 442 20.23 20.50 37.55
N PHE A 443 19.21 21.19 37.04
CA PHE A 443 19.09 21.53 35.60
C PHE A 443 18.30 22.84 35.47
N GLY A 444 19.00 23.98 35.44
CA GLY A 444 18.40 25.31 35.31
C GLY A 444 19.38 26.49 35.49
N GLY A 445 20.26 26.70 34.51
CA GLY A 445 20.97 27.95 34.13
C GLY A 445 21.18 29.15 35.08
N HIS A 446 22.43 29.34 35.52
CA HIS A 446 23.30 30.53 35.39
C HIS A 446 22.82 31.96 35.75
N ARG A 447 23.38 32.56 36.83
CA ARG A 447 24.47 33.60 36.85
C ARG A 447 24.62 34.24 38.25
N GLY A 448 25.84 34.21 38.81
CA GLY A 448 26.23 34.84 40.10
C GLY A 448 26.44 36.37 40.02
N PRO A 449 27.24 37.04 40.89
CA PRO A 449 28.34 36.52 41.74
C PRO A 449 28.36 37.05 43.21
N PHE A 450 29.17 36.45 44.10
CA PHE A 450 30.25 37.10 44.87
C PHE A 450 30.92 36.12 45.86
N ARG A 451 32.24 36.31 46.02
CA ARG A 451 33.22 35.51 46.77
C ARG A 451 33.18 35.81 48.29
N GLN A 452 33.42 34.81 49.14
CA GLN A 452 34.67 34.67 49.94
C GLN A 452 34.59 33.60 51.05
N SER A 453 35.73 32.92 51.21
CA SER A 453 36.27 32.30 52.44
C SER A 453 35.57 31.07 53.04
N ARG A 454 36.11 29.89 52.71
CA ARG A 454 35.95 28.67 53.52
C ARG A 454 36.76 28.82 54.81
N ARG A 455 36.08 28.91 55.95
CA ARG A 455 36.58 28.44 57.25
C ARG A 455 35.73 27.27 57.70
N THR A 456 36.29 26.06 57.65
CA THR A 456 35.75 24.87 58.29
C THR A 456 35.83 25.05 59.80
N GLN A 457 34.67 25.14 60.46
CA GLN A 457 34.56 25.21 61.92
C GLN A 457 34.20 23.81 62.43
N TYR A 458 35.10 23.21 63.20
CA TYR A 458 34.89 21.95 63.89
C TYR A 458 34.04 22.20 65.14
N PHE A 459 32.93 21.49 65.30
CA PHE A 459 32.18 21.46 66.55
C PHE A 459 32.72 20.36 67.46
N TYR A 460 33.52 20.75 68.46
CA TYR A 460 33.80 19.93 69.62
C TYR A 460 32.76 20.28 70.71
N TYR A 461 32.07 19.28 71.24
CA TYR A 461 31.33 19.41 72.49
C TYR A 461 32.25 18.95 73.63
N ASN A 462 32.57 19.86 74.56
CA ASN A 462 33.16 19.53 75.87
C ASN A 462 32.12 18.87 76.78
#